data_AF-A0A533W9I8-F1
#
_entry.id   AF-A0A533W9I8-F1
#
_cell.length_a   1.000
_cell.length_b   1.000
_cell.length_c   1.000
_cell.angle_alpha   90.00
_cell.angle_beta   90.00
_cell.angle_gamma   90.00
#
_symmetry.space_group_name_H-M   'P 1'
#
loop_
_entity.id
_entity.type
_entity.pdbx_description
1 polymer ?
#
loop_
_entity_poly.entity_id
_entity_poly.type
_entity_poly.pdbx_seq_one_letter_code
_entity_poly.pdbx_strand_id
1 'polypeptide(L)'
;MSNFEKTWKKGEDGESFAKRTREAVRGPQPIKPQIEKASAQLQSEVNRLDAALAKLNQRESMIFRKTVHSVQVHDQESSKAYSNELSEVKKMKKIVTQSRVAL
;
A
#
# COMPACT_ATOMS: atom_id res chain seq x y z
N MET A 1 -51.04 -36.23 -22.68
CA MET A 1 -50.86 -34.81 -23.04
C MET A 1 -50.18 -34.08 -21.87
N SER A 2 -48.92 -34.42 -21.59
CA SER A 2 -48.25 -34.01 -20.35
C SER A 2 -46.74 -34.05 -20.55
N ASN A 3 -46.10 -32.89 -20.38
CA ASN A 3 -44.68 -32.63 -20.07
C ASN A 3 -44.10 -31.44 -20.85
N PHE A 4 -44.80 -30.92 -21.86
CA PHE A 4 -44.35 -29.71 -22.55
C PHE A 4 -44.83 -28.41 -21.87
N GLU A 5 -46.07 -28.42 -21.37
CA GLU A 5 -46.68 -27.24 -20.72
C GLU A 5 -46.09 -26.93 -19.33
N LYS A 6 -45.62 -27.96 -18.61
CA LYS A 6 -44.95 -27.81 -17.30
C LYS A 6 -43.54 -27.20 -17.39
N THR A 7 -42.87 -27.33 -18.52
CA THR A 7 -41.53 -26.77 -18.74
C THR A 7 -41.60 -25.31 -19.19
N TRP A 8 -42.74 -24.88 -19.76
CA TRP A 8 -42.92 -23.52 -20.27
C TRP A 8 -43.45 -22.53 -19.23
N LYS A 9 -44.16 -23.00 -18.19
CA LYS A 9 -44.61 -22.16 -17.07
C LYS A 9 -43.61 -22.00 -15.92
N LYS A 10 -42.44 -22.67 -15.96
CA LYS A 10 -41.38 -22.50 -14.96
C LYS A 10 -40.42 -21.36 -15.33
N GLY A 11 -40.96 -20.26 -15.87
CA GLY A 11 -40.23 -19.03 -16.19
C GLY A 11 -40.47 -17.90 -15.18
N GLU A 12 -41.40 -18.08 -14.23
CA GLU A 12 -41.86 -16.99 -13.33
C GLU A 12 -41.37 -17.11 -11.88
N ASP A 13 -40.60 -18.14 -11.51
CA ASP A 13 -39.94 -18.24 -10.18
C ASP A 13 -38.48 -17.75 -10.22
N GLY A 14 -38.19 -16.78 -11.08
CA GLY A 14 -36.86 -16.18 -11.25
C GLY A 14 -36.66 -14.86 -10.52
N GLU A 15 -37.64 -14.41 -9.72
CA GLU A 15 -37.65 -13.06 -9.14
C GLU A 15 -36.64 -12.83 -8.00
N SER A 16 -35.94 -13.86 -7.51
CA SER A 16 -34.93 -13.66 -6.46
C SER A 16 -33.53 -13.39 -7.02
N PHE A 17 -33.12 -14.11 -8.06
CA PHE A 17 -31.79 -13.93 -8.66
C PHE A 17 -31.74 -12.78 -9.66
N ALA A 18 -32.75 -12.65 -10.53
CA ALA A 18 -32.80 -11.57 -11.52
C ALA A 18 -32.99 -10.19 -10.89
N LYS A 19 -33.65 -10.12 -9.73
CA LYS A 19 -33.87 -8.87 -8.98
C LYS A 19 -32.65 -8.50 -8.13
N ARG A 20 -31.96 -9.48 -7.54
CA ARG A 20 -30.71 -9.28 -6.79
C ARG A 20 -29.52 -8.91 -7.69
N THR A 21 -29.48 -9.42 -8.92
CA THR A 21 -28.52 -8.96 -9.93
C THR A 21 -28.91 -7.60 -10.52
N ARG A 22 -30.21 -7.32 -10.70
CA ARG A 22 -30.69 -6.00 -11.12
C ARG A 22 -30.51 -4.93 -10.05
N GLU A 23 -30.52 -5.26 -8.77
CA GLU A 23 -30.18 -4.36 -7.66
C GLU A 23 -28.68 -4.17 -7.50
N ALA A 24 -27.86 -5.20 -7.73
CA ALA A 24 -26.40 -5.05 -7.84
C ALA A 24 -25.98 -4.20 -9.06
N VAL A 25 -26.84 -4.10 -10.08
CA VAL A 25 -26.64 -3.33 -11.32
C VAL A 25 -27.41 -1.99 -11.32
N ARG A 26 -28.35 -1.76 -10.38
CA ARG A 26 -29.03 -0.47 -10.18
C ARG A 26 -28.14 0.48 -9.39
N GLY A 27 -27.12 0.96 -10.09
CA GLY A 27 -26.39 2.17 -9.77
C GLY A 27 -25.07 1.89 -9.04
N PRO A 28 -23.96 2.45 -9.52
CA PRO A 28 -22.74 2.47 -8.70
C PRO A 28 -23.12 3.06 -7.34
N GLN A 29 -22.62 2.47 -6.24
CA GLN A 29 -22.58 3.21 -4.99
C GLN A 29 -22.07 4.63 -5.30
N PRO A 30 -22.63 5.69 -4.69
CA PRO A 30 -22.27 7.05 -5.05
C PRO A 30 -20.75 7.16 -5.11
N ILE A 31 -20.21 7.81 -6.14
CA ILE A 31 -18.76 7.89 -6.36
C ILE A 31 -18.05 8.48 -5.11
N LYS A 32 -18.79 9.27 -4.33
CA LYS A 32 -18.35 9.89 -3.07
C LYS A 32 -17.72 8.89 -2.08
N PRO A 33 -18.40 7.83 -1.56
CA PRO A 33 -17.77 6.85 -0.67
C PRO A 33 -16.61 6.06 -1.31
N GLN A 34 -16.58 5.88 -2.63
CA GLN A 34 -15.45 5.23 -3.30
C GLN A 34 -14.20 6.12 -3.32
N ILE A 35 -14.36 7.41 -3.60
CA ILE A 35 -13.29 8.41 -3.51
C ILE A 35 -12.82 8.56 -2.06
N GLU A 36 -13.74 8.65 -1.10
CA GLU A 36 -13.38 8.74 0.33
C GLU A 36 -12.59 7.51 0.79
N LYS A 37 -13.00 6.30 0.38
CA LYS A 37 -12.27 5.07 0.66
C LYS A 37 -10.88 5.06 0.01
N ALA A 38 -10.77 5.46 -1.26
CA ALA A 38 -9.49 5.55 -1.96
C ALA A 38 -8.57 6.60 -1.32
N SER A 39 -9.12 7.74 -0.91
CA SER A 39 -8.40 8.80 -0.19
C SER A 39 -7.89 8.31 1.16
N ALA A 40 -8.71 7.59 1.93
CA ALA A 40 -8.29 7.00 3.20
C ALA A 40 -7.17 5.96 3.00
N GLN A 41 -7.23 5.15 1.94
CA GLN A 41 -6.18 4.21 1.58
C GLN A 41 -4.88 4.92 1.22
N LEU A 42 -4.93 5.94 0.34
CA LEU A 42 -3.77 6.75 0.00
C LEU A 42 -3.14 7.41 1.22
N GLN A 43 -3.95 7.99 2.10
CA GLN A 43 -3.47 8.60 3.34
C GLN A 43 -2.78 7.55 4.24
N SER A 44 -3.31 6.33 4.30
CA SER A 44 -2.69 5.25 5.08
C SER A 44 -1.33 4.84 4.52
N GLU A 45 -1.18 4.80 3.19
CA GLU A 45 0.11 4.50 2.54
C GLU A 45 1.12 5.64 2.71
N VAL A 46 0.68 6.90 2.61
CA VAL A 46 1.52 8.07 2.93
C VAL A 46 2.02 7.99 4.37
N ASN A 47 1.13 7.72 5.33
CA ASN A 47 1.51 7.58 6.74
C ASN A 47 2.54 6.45 6.95
N ARG A 48 2.40 5.34 6.21
CA ARG A 48 3.34 4.22 6.25
C ARG A 48 4.71 4.61 5.70
N LEU A 49 4.76 5.37 4.60
CA LEU A 49 6.01 5.90 4.04
C LEU A 49 6.66 6.92 4.97
N ASP A 50 5.89 7.78 5.62
CA ASP A 50 6.39 8.73 6.62
C ASP A 50 7.01 7.99 7.82
N ALA A 51 6.36 6.94 8.32
CA ALA A 51 6.91 6.09 9.36
C ALA A 51 8.21 5.38 8.92
N ALA A 52 8.29 4.93 7.66
CA ALA A 52 9.50 4.34 7.10
C ALA A 52 10.64 5.37 6.98
N LEU A 53 10.35 6.59 6.54
CA LEU A 53 11.32 7.70 6.48
C LEU A 53 11.87 8.04 7.87
N ALA A 54 11.00 8.11 8.88
CA ALA A 54 11.43 8.37 10.26
C ALA A 54 12.41 7.29 10.76
N LYS A 55 12.13 6.01 10.50
CA LYS A 55 13.04 4.90 10.87
C LYS A 55 14.37 4.98 10.11
N LEU A 56 14.34 5.29 8.82
CA LEU A 56 15.56 5.46 8.03
C LEU A 56 16.42 6.63 8.52
N ASN A 57 15.81 7.76 8.91
CA ASN A 57 16.51 8.89 9.52
C ASN A 57 17.20 8.51 10.84
N GLN A 58 16.51 7.75 11.70
CA GLN A 58 17.09 7.27 12.95
C GLN A 58 18.28 6.33 12.70
N ARG A 59 18.14 5.41 11.74
CA ARG A 59 19.20 4.48 11.34
C ARG A 59 20.40 5.21 10.73
N GLU A 60 20.16 6.18 9.84
CA GLU A 60 21.19 7.04 9.26
C GLU A 60 22.01 7.72 10.35
N SER A 61 21.33 8.35 11.32
CA SER A 61 21.97 9.03 12.44
C SER A 61 22.78 8.09 13.33
N MET A 62 22.28 6.87 13.55
CA MET A 62 22.97 5.85 14.34
C MET A 62 24.26 5.38 13.64
N ILE A 63 24.19 5.03 12.36
CA ILE A 63 25.36 4.57 11.59
C ILE A 63 26.37 5.70 11.44
N PHE A 64 25.92 6.94 11.25
CA PHE A 64 26.80 8.10 11.19
C PHE A 64 27.62 8.25 12.49
N ARG A 65 26.97 8.17 13.66
CA ARG A 65 27.69 8.19 14.95
C ARG A 65 28.71 7.07 15.09
N LYS A 66 28.36 5.84 14.66
CA LYS A 66 29.30 4.71 14.65
C LYS A 66 30.48 4.95 13.72
N THR A 67 30.23 5.49 12.54
CA THR A 67 31.27 5.85 11.56
C THR A 67 32.25 6.86 12.16
N VAL A 68 31.73 7.95 12.75
CA VAL A 68 32.55 8.98 13.41
C VAL A 68 33.39 8.37 14.54
N HIS A 69 32.80 7.50 15.36
CA HIS A 69 33.54 6.81 16.42
C HIS A 69 34.66 5.92 15.87
N SER A 70 34.38 5.09 14.86
CA SER A 70 35.40 4.26 14.21
C SER A 70 36.54 5.08 13.61
N VAL A 71 36.24 6.25 13.03
CA VAL A 71 37.26 7.19 12.53
C VAL A 71 38.12 7.73 13.67
N GLN A 72 37.51 8.08 14.81
CA GLN A 72 38.24 8.61 15.98
C GLN A 72 39.21 7.60 16.59
N VAL A 73 38.83 6.33 16.65
CA VAL A 73 39.69 5.25 17.17
C VAL A 73 40.65 4.69 16.11
N HIS A 74 40.72 5.31 14.92
CA HIS A 74 41.51 4.88 13.78
C HIS A 74 41.20 3.46 13.27
N ASP A 75 40.00 2.95 13.54
CA ASP A 75 39.52 1.68 12.99
C ASP A 75 39.02 1.88 11.56
N GLN A 76 39.94 1.67 10.60
CA GLN A 76 39.65 1.86 9.18
C GLN A 76 38.70 0.81 8.60
N GLU A 77 38.68 -0.40 9.14
CA GLU A 77 37.84 -1.48 8.60
C GLU A 77 36.38 -1.20 8.94
N SER A 78 36.07 -0.96 10.22
CA SER A 78 34.71 -0.62 10.66
C SER A 78 34.25 0.71 10.07
N SER A 79 35.13 1.71 9.97
CA SER A 79 34.79 3.00 9.34
C SER A 79 34.36 2.84 7.88
N LYS A 80 35.07 2.02 7.09
CA LYS A 80 34.70 1.71 5.70
C LYS A 80 33.36 0.97 5.64
N ALA A 81 33.16 -0.03 6.49
CA ALA A 81 31.92 -0.80 6.53
C ALA A 81 30.70 0.09 6.87
N TYR A 82 30.79 0.90 7.93
CA TYR A 82 29.70 1.80 8.31
C TYR A 82 29.45 2.91 7.28
N SER A 83 30.49 3.40 6.61
CA SER A 83 30.34 4.37 5.52
C SER A 83 29.56 3.79 4.33
N ASN A 84 29.85 2.53 3.97
CA ASN A 84 29.10 1.82 2.93
C ASN A 84 27.63 1.63 3.34
N GLU A 85 27.36 1.16 4.56
CA GLU A 85 25.99 1.01 5.07
C GLU A 85 25.25 2.35 5.08
N LEU A 86 25.90 3.44 5.50
CA LEU A 86 25.33 4.78 5.49
C LEU A 86 24.93 5.22 4.09
N SER A 87 25.75 4.91 3.07
CA SER A 87 25.45 5.24 1.68
C SER A 87 24.21 4.48 1.18
N GLU A 88 24.05 3.21 1.56
CA GLU A 88 22.89 2.40 1.19
C GLU A 88 21.62 2.89 1.90
N VAL A 89 21.70 3.26 3.17
CA VAL A 89 20.56 3.85 3.90
C VAL A 89 20.12 5.17 3.25
N LYS A 90 21.06 6.01 2.81
CA LYS A 90 20.74 7.25 2.07
C LYS A 90 20.06 6.97 0.74
N LYS A 91 20.50 5.97 -0.02
CA LYS A 91 19.83 5.53 -1.25
C LYS A 91 18.41 5.06 -0.98
N MET A 92 18.22 4.22 0.04
CA MET A 92 16.90 3.74 0.47
C MET A 92 15.96 4.91 0.83
N LYS A 93 16.47 5.89 1.60
CA LYS A 93 15.73 7.09 1.97
C LYS A 93 15.31 7.92 0.76
N LYS A 94 16.19 8.06 -0.24
CA LYS A 94 15.85 8.74 -1.51
C LYS A 94 14.71 8.03 -2.24
N ILE A 95 14.77 6.70 -2.35
CA ILE A 95 13.71 5.89 -3.00
C ILE A 95 12.38 6.08 -2.27
N VAL A 96 12.35 5.96 -0.94
CA VAL A 96 11.11 6.11 -0.15
C VAL A 96 10.53 7.52 -0.28
N THR A 97 11.40 8.54 -0.32
CA THR A 97 10.97 9.93 -0.54
C THR A 97 10.35 10.10 -1.93
N GLN A 98 10.95 9.51 -2.97
CA GLN A 98 10.41 9.54 -4.33
C GLN A 98 9.07 8.80 -4.41
N SER A 99 8.95 7.63 -3.77
CA SER A 99 7.68 6.90 -3.68
C SER A 99 6.58 7.71 -3.02
N ARG A 100 6.90 8.48 -1.97
CA ARG A 100 5.94 9.36 -1.30
C ARG A 100 5.43 10.48 -2.20
N VAL A 101 6.28 11.04 -3.06
CA VAL A 101 5.91 12.12 -4.00
C VAL A 101 5.17 11.59 -5.22
N ALA A 102 5.39 10.33 -5.60
CA ALA A 102 4.73 9.69 -6.73
C ALA A 102 3.33 9.16 -6.42
N LEU A 103 2.99 9.00 -5.14
CA LEU A 103 1.65 8.68 -4.63
C LEU A 103 0.76 9.93 -4.60
#